data_AF-A0A972X714-F1
#
_entry.id   AF-A0A972X714-F1
#
_cell.length_a   1.000
_cell.length_b   1.000
_cell.length_c   1.000
_cell.angle_alpha   90.00
_cell.angle_beta   90.00
_cell.angle_gamma   90.00
#
_symmetry.space_group_name_H-M   'P 1'
#
loop_
_entity.id
_entity.type
_entity.pdbx_description
1 polymer ?
#
loop_
_entity_poly.entity_id
_entity_poly.type
_entity_poly.pdbx_seq_one_letter_code
_entity_poly.pdbx_strand_id
1 'polypeptide(L)'
;MKFVLRYRPEVVADLDTGRRWYEERSAGLGAAFIVECSEALARIQRNPEWVGVDAYGVRSLRIRRFPYVINYRFEGCENRVEGL
;
A
#
# COMPACT_ATOMS: atom_id res chain seq x y z
N MET A 1 0.14 -0.94 -17.96
CA MET A 1 1.43 -1.05 -17.25
C MET A 1 1.14 -1.40 -15.80
N LYS A 2 1.89 -2.31 -15.17
CA LYS A 2 1.77 -2.60 -13.73
C LYS A 2 3.11 -2.25 -13.08
N PHE A 3 3.08 -1.39 -12.07
CA PHE A 3 4.26 -1.02 -11.30
C PHE A 3 4.58 -2.10 -10.27
N VAL A 4 5.88 -2.33 -10.04
CA VAL A 4 6.34 -3.30 -9.04
C VAL A 4 6.25 -2.66 -7.66
N LEU A 5 5.65 -3.38 -6.71
CA LEU A 5 5.65 -2.97 -5.30
C LEU A 5 6.80 -3.64 -4.58
N ARG A 6 7.58 -2.85 -3.85
CA ARG A 6 8.58 -3.35 -2.90
C ARG A 6 8.08 -3.08 -1.50
N TYR A 7 8.12 -4.11 -0.67
CA TYR A 7 7.66 -4.05 0.71
C TYR A 7 8.87 -4.03 1.63
N ARG A 8 8.82 -3.20 2.67
CA ARG A 8 9.76 -3.35 3.78
C ARG A 8 9.29 -4.50 4.69
N PRO A 9 10.19 -5.23 5.37
CA PRO A 9 9.81 -6.35 6.22
C PRO A 9 8.76 -5.99 7.28
N GLU A 10 8.80 -4.77 7.81
CA GLU A 10 7.87 -4.29 8.82
C GLU A 10 6.44 -4.23 8.27
N VAL A 11 6.26 -3.91 6.99
CA VAL A 11 4.94 -3.88 6.35
C VAL A 11 4.31 -5.28 6.30
N VAL A 12 5.13 -6.31 6.06
CA VAL A 12 4.67 -7.70 6.03
C VAL A 12 4.27 -8.16 7.43
N ALA A 13 5.05 -7.80 8.45
CA ALA A 13 4.73 -8.08 9.85
C ALA A 13 3.46 -7.36 10.31
N ASP A 14 3.26 -6.10 9.93
CA ASP A 14 2.05 -5.33 10.24
C ASP A 14 0.81 -5.93 9.60
N LEU A 15 0.91 -6.41 8.35
CA LEU A 15 -0.20 -7.08 7.66
C LEU A 15 -0.60 -8.38 8.36
N ASP A 16 0.37 -9.21 8.77
CA ASP A 16 0.07 -10.45 9.48
C ASP A 16 -0.49 -10.19 10.88
N THR A 17 0.05 -9.20 11.59
CA THR A 17 -0.46 -8.77 12.90
C THR A 17 -1.91 -8.28 12.79
N GLY A 18 -2.19 -7.41 11.81
CA GLY A 18 -3.55 -6.91 11.55
C GLY A 18 -4.51 -8.04 11.20
N ARG A 19 -4.10 -8.96 10.30
CA ARG A 19 -4.89 -10.13 9.92
C ARG A 19 -5.29 -10.98 11.13
N ARG A 20 -4.33 -11.31 12.01
CA ARG A 20 -4.60 -12.10 13.22
C ARG A 20 -5.55 -11.39 14.16
N TRP A 21 -5.31 -10.11 14.43
CA TRP A 21 -6.12 -9.29 15.32
C TRP A 21 -7.59 -9.17 14.86
N TYR A 22 -7.81 -9.08 13.55
CA TYR A 22 -9.16 -9.06 12.98
C TYR A 22 -9.81 -10.45 13.01
N GLU A 23 -9.07 -11.51 12.71
CA GLU A 23 -9.59 -12.87 12.75
C GLU A 23 -10.04 -13.28 14.17
N GLU A 24 -9.29 -12.89 15.19
CA GLU A 24 -9.64 -13.11 16.60
C GLU A 24 -10.93 -12.40 17.01
N ARG A 25 -11.30 -11.31 16.35
CA ARG A 25 -12.54 -10.56 16.64
C ARG A 25 -13.77 -11.20 16.03
N SER A 26 -13.63 -11.73 14.83
CA SER A 26 -14.72 -12.37 14.10
C SER A 26 -14.16 -13.23 12.99
N ALA A 27 -14.64 -14.47 12.89
CA ALA A 27 -14.24 -15.39 11.86
C ALA A 27 -14.45 -14.78 10.46
N GLY A 28 -13.41 -14.83 9.63
CA GLY A 28 -13.40 -14.27 8.27
C GLY A 28 -13.09 -12.78 8.17
N LEU A 29 -12.99 -12.04 9.29
CA LEU A 29 -12.65 -10.62 9.25
C LEU A 29 -11.17 -10.40 8.91
N GLY A 30 -10.27 -11.29 9.33
CA GLY A 30 -8.87 -11.26 8.94
C GLY A 30 -8.68 -11.52 7.44
N ALA A 31 -9.43 -12.48 6.88
CA ALA A 31 -9.46 -12.70 5.44
C ALA A 31 -9.97 -11.47 4.67
N ALA A 32 -11.07 -10.85 5.15
CA ALA A 32 -11.59 -9.63 4.57
C ALA A 32 -10.59 -8.46 4.61
N PHE A 33 -9.80 -8.34 5.68
CA PHE A 33 -8.72 -7.36 5.78
C PHE A 33 -7.67 -7.54 4.69
N ILE A 34 -7.20 -8.78 4.46
CA ILE A 34 -6.22 -9.06 3.43
C ILE A 34 -6.75 -8.76 2.02
N VAL A 35 -8.03 -9.07 1.76
CA VAL A 35 -8.67 -8.74 0.47
C VAL A 35 -8.68 -7.24 0.23
N GLU A 36 -9.12 -6.43 1.21
CA GLU A 36 -9.16 -4.97 1.09
C GLU A 36 -7.76 -4.36 0.93
N CYS A 37 -6.76 -4.86 1.67
CA CYS A 37 -5.36 -4.48 1.49
C CYS A 37 -4.88 -4.79 0.06
N SER A 38 -5.18 -5.98 -0.44
CA SER A 38 -4.77 -6.43 -1.78
C SER A 38 -5.41 -5.58 -2.88
N GLU A 39 -6.68 -5.21 -2.72
CA GLU A 39 -7.36 -4.30 -3.65
C GLU A 39 -6.74 -2.91 -3.67
N ALA A 40 -6.40 -2.37 -2.49
CA ALA A 40 -5.73 -1.07 -2.38
C ALA A 40 -4.35 -1.11 -3.04
N LEU A 41 -3.55 -2.14 -2.78
CA LEU A 41 -2.25 -2.35 -3.42
C LEU A 41 -2.38 -2.53 -4.94
N ALA A 42 -3.40 -3.24 -5.42
CA ALA A 42 -3.66 -3.38 -6.85
C ALA A 42 -4.00 -2.04 -7.53
N ARG A 43 -4.64 -1.10 -6.82
CA ARG A 43 -4.87 0.26 -7.34
C ARG A 43 -3.55 1.01 -7.46
N ILE A 44 -2.69 0.94 -6.44
CA ILE A 44 -1.34 1.53 -6.46
C ILE A 44 -0.51 0.95 -7.61
N GLN A 45 -0.56 -0.37 -7.82
CA GLN A 45 0.15 -1.02 -8.94
C GLN A 45 -0.31 -0.56 -10.33
N ARG A 46 -1.58 -0.19 -10.48
CA ARG A 46 -2.10 0.26 -11.78
C ARG A 46 -1.84 1.74 -12.01
N ASN A 47 -1.96 2.56 -10.97
CA ASN A 47 -1.78 4.01 -11.06
C ASN A 47 -1.28 4.57 -9.72
N PRO A 48 0.04 4.53 -9.47
CA PRO A 48 0.65 5.01 -8.22
C PRO A 48 0.65 6.54 -8.13
N GLU A 49 0.45 7.25 -9.23
CA GLU A 49 0.47 8.71 -9.25
C GLU A 49 -0.88 9.36 -8.94
N TRP A 50 -1.97 8.58 -8.98
CA TRP A 50 -3.33 9.05 -8.74
C TRP A 50 -3.57 9.55 -7.30
N VAL A 51 -2.83 9.00 -6.33
CA VAL A 51 -2.95 9.41 -4.92
C VAL A 51 -2.13 10.67 -4.71
N GLY A 52 -2.70 11.72 -4.11
CA GLY A 52 -1.95 12.94 -3.78
C GLY A 52 -0.65 12.67 -3.02
N VAL A 53 0.38 13.48 -3.30
CA VAL A 53 1.70 13.41 -2.66
C VAL A 53 1.83 14.55 -1.66
N ASP A 54 2.42 14.27 -0.50
CA ASP A 54 2.73 15.28 0.49
C ASP A 54 4.04 16.04 0.17
N ALA A 55 4.40 17.01 1.02
CA ALA A 55 5.62 17.78 0.87
C ALA A 55 6.92 16.94 0.95
N TYR A 56 6.84 15.70 1.43
CA TYR A 56 7.96 14.77 1.60
C TYR A 56 8.01 13.67 0.54
N GLY A 57 7.17 13.74 -0.50
CA GLY A 57 7.12 12.72 -1.55
C GLY A 57 6.39 11.43 -1.14
N VAL A 58 5.67 11.44 -0.02
CA VAL A 58 4.90 10.29 0.48
C VAL A 58 3.46 10.39 -0.01
N ARG A 59 2.93 9.25 -0.46
CA ARG A 59 1.54 9.09 -0.88
C ARG A 59 0.83 8.21 0.14
N SER A 60 -0.36 8.62 0.55
CA SER A 60 -1.15 7.91 1.58
C SER A 60 -2.49 7.46 1.03
N LEU A 61 -2.73 6.15 0.99
CA LEU A 61 -3.98 5.56 0.54
C LEU A 61 -4.72 4.93 1.72
N ARG A 62 -5.91 5.45 2.05
CA ARG A 62 -6.76 4.88 3.10
C ARG A 62 -7.46 3.60 2.61
N ILE A 63 -7.46 2.57 3.46
CA ILE A 63 -8.25 1.36 3.24
C ILE A 63 -9.70 1.67 3.63
N ARG A 64 -10.68 1.33 2.77
CA ARG A 64 -12.07 1.81 2.96
C ARG A 64 -12.75 1.19 4.18
N ARG A 65 -12.60 -0.13 4.34
CA ARG A 65 -13.30 -0.92 5.37
C ARG A 65 -12.57 -0.96 6.71
N PHE A 66 -11.28 -0.62 6.72
CA PHE A 66 -10.42 -0.77 7.88
C PHE A 66 -9.69 0.54 8.19
N PRO A 67 -9.45 0.87 9.47
CA PRO A 67 -8.74 2.08 9.90
C PRO A 67 -7.23 2.02 9.61
N TYR A 68 -6.84 1.55 8.44
CA TYR A 68 -5.46 1.41 8.00
C TYR A 68 -5.18 2.37 6.83
N VAL A 69 -3.94 2.85 6.76
CA VAL A 69 -3.44 3.72 5.69
C VAL A 69 -2.16 3.11 5.14
N ILE A 70 -2.12 2.93 3.82
CA ILE A 70 -0.93 2.48 3.10
C ILE A 70 -0.13 3.72 2.72
N ASN A 71 1.04 3.89 3.33
CA ASN A 71 2.00 4.93 2.96
C ASN A 71 3.05 4.35 2.02
N TYR A 72 3.24 4.96 0.85
CA TYR A 72 4.23 4.52 -0.13
C TYR A 72 4.90 5.71 -0.81
N ARG A 73 6.05 5.46 -1.44
CA ARG A 73 6.72 6.40 -2.34
C ARG A 73 6.75 5.78 -3.73
N PHE A 74 6.58 6.63 -4.73
CA PHE A 74 6.72 6.24 -6.13
C PHE A 74 8.05 6.77 -6.64
N GLU A 75 9.00 5.88 -6.92
CA GLU A 75 10.36 6.27 -7.29
C GLU A 75 10.58 6.40 -8.81
N GLY A 76 9.56 6.10 -9.63
CA GLY A 76 9.64 6.22 -11.09
C GLY A 76 10.67 5.27 -11.73
N CYS A 77 10.50 4.98 -13.02
CA CYS A 77 11.58 4.38 -13.81
C CYS A 77 12.47 5.53 -14.25
N GLU A 78 13.66 5.62 -13.65
CA GLU A 78 14.65 6.69 -13.79
C GLU A 78 14.76 7.26 -15.21
N ASN A 79 14.65 8.59 -15.35
CA ASN A 79 15.27 9.32 -16.45
C ASN A 79 16.06 10.47 -15.83
N ARG A 80 17.36 10.23 -15.72
CA ARG A 80 18.36 11.14 -15.19
C ARG A 80 19.10 11.74 -16.38
N VAL A 81 18.91 13.04 -16.62
CA VAL A 81 19.70 13.81 -17.59
C VAL A 81 20.56 14.78 -16.79
N GLU A 82 21.87 14.54 -16.79
CA GLU A 82 22.88 15.26 -15.99
C GLU A 82 23.47 16.49 -16.70
N GLY A 83 22.95 16.86 -17.88
CA GLY A 83 23.44 18.02 -18.64
C GLY A 83 22.75 18.22 -19.99
N LEU A 84 22.86 19.44 -20.53
CA LEU A 84 22.44 19.84 -21.87
C LEU A 84 23.55 19.65 -22.90
#